data_AF-A0A3G9D1P7-F1
#
_entry.id   AF-A0A3G9D1P7-F1
#
_cell.length_a   1.000
_cell.length_b   1.000
_cell.length_c   1.000
_cell.angle_alpha   90.00
_cell.angle_beta   90.00
_cell.angle_gamma   90.00
#
_symmetry.space_group_name_H-M   'P 1'
#
loop_
_entity.id
_entity.type
_entity.pdbx_description
1 polymer ?
#
loop_
_entity_poly.entity_id
_entity_poly.type
_entity_poly.pdbx_seq_one_letter_code
_entity_poly.pdbx_strand_id
1 'polypeptide(L)'
;MKSIDRDWGRCECGKRHLDSTMGHILSIMVDKGLLDKESSLRNVGTPLMTIGYPLSRAPFLPSKSLLILSDKLDKKTAKQIIGEVPEVKGVIKGDPGKTVGMLDSDHKPIVYEKLAGCDMRCDIIKSPRGALCIYKRQSRMHIESLGSSYSKIMNLYNILRKFKGPFKVIDATCGPGTLGLFSLFTGADKVIFNDIWTESIKTTIINLEVNGFKLADEKFEVYNEDIRDLPSLIDEKYDLCIIDPFPNVDTTPFVKTSRKLAKEIILIC
;
A
#
# COMPACT_ATOMS: atom_id res chain seq x y z
N MET A 1 17.00 -28.35 19.26
CA MET A 1 17.44 -27.41 18.20
C MET A 1 18.74 -26.76 18.67
N LYS A 2 19.75 -26.57 17.80
CA LYS A 2 20.82 -25.60 18.09
C LYS A 2 20.14 -24.28 18.51
N SER A 3 20.66 -23.58 19.53
CA SER A 3 20.08 -22.30 19.95
C SER A 3 20.13 -21.34 18.75
N ILE A 4 18.96 -20.99 18.22
CA ILE A 4 18.86 -19.93 17.23
C ILE A 4 19.06 -18.63 17.98
N ASP A 5 19.99 -17.81 17.51
CA ASP A 5 20.34 -16.55 18.14
C ASP A 5 20.32 -15.40 17.12
N ARG A 6 20.72 -14.22 17.60
CA ARG A 6 20.76 -12.99 16.82
C ARG A 6 21.64 -13.08 15.58
N ASP A 7 22.65 -13.95 15.53
CA ASP A 7 23.63 -14.05 14.44
C ASP A 7 23.44 -15.30 13.57
N TRP A 8 22.60 -16.24 14.01
CA TRP A 8 22.27 -17.45 13.25
C TRP A 8 21.81 -17.15 11.81
N GLY A 9 22.46 -17.75 10.81
CA GLY A 9 22.11 -17.57 9.40
C GLY A 9 22.41 -16.17 8.82
N ARG A 10 23.09 -15.29 9.56
CA ARG A 10 23.58 -14.01 9.03
C ARG A 10 24.89 -14.23 8.26
N CYS A 11 24.99 -13.55 7.13
CA CYS A 11 26.21 -13.40 6.36
C CYS A 11 27.09 -12.32 6.99
N GLU A 12 28.41 -12.36 6.73
CA GLU A 12 29.38 -11.32 7.11
C GLU A 12 28.98 -9.92 6.64
N CYS A 13 28.23 -9.80 5.53
CA CYS A 13 27.69 -8.51 5.06
C CYS A 13 26.52 -7.97 5.92
N GLY A 14 26.17 -8.64 7.02
CA GLY A 14 25.12 -8.25 7.96
C GLY A 14 23.69 -8.55 7.49
N LYS A 15 23.53 -9.28 6.38
CA LYS A 15 22.23 -9.70 5.83
C LYS A 15 21.90 -11.14 6.17
N ARG A 16 20.61 -11.47 6.25
CA ARG A 16 20.10 -12.83 6.53
C ARG A 16 19.10 -13.27 5.46
N HIS A 17 19.14 -14.53 5.02
CA HIS A 17 18.15 -15.05 4.09
C HIS A 17 16.73 -14.94 4.67
N LEU A 18 15.70 -14.68 3.85
CA LEU A 18 14.32 -14.56 4.30
C LEU A 18 13.88 -15.79 5.13
N ASP A 19 14.11 -17.00 4.64
CA ASP A 19 13.69 -18.22 5.36
C ASP A 19 14.39 -18.40 6.71
N SER A 20 15.68 -18.02 6.81
CA SER A 20 16.39 -18.01 8.08
C SER A 20 15.84 -16.94 9.02
N THR A 21 15.42 -15.79 8.49
CA THR A 21 14.77 -14.75 9.30
C THR A 21 13.43 -15.25 9.85
N MET A 22 12.62 -15.88 8.99
CA MET A 22 11.35 -16.49 9.38
C MET A 22 11.55 -17.65 10.36
N GLY A 23 12.60 -18.44 10.21
CA GLY A 23 12.95 -19.54 11.12
C GLY A 23 13.31 -19.06 12.53
N HIS A 24 14.01 -17.92 12.64
CA HIS A 24 14.27 -17.30 13.94
C HIS A 24 12.97 -16.82 14.59
N ILE A 25 12.08 -16.16 13.83
CA ILE A 25 10.78 -15.73 14.35
C ILE A 25 9.94 -16.95 14.80
N LEU A 26 9.94 -18.03 14.01
CA LEU A 26 9.27 -19.29 14.36
C LEU A 26 9.78 -19.83 15.70
N SER A 27 11.09 -19.87 15.92
CA SER A 27 11.67 -20.30 17.20
C SER A 27 11.13 -19.48 18.37
N ILE A 28 11.11 -18.14 18.24
CA ILE A 28 10.57 -17.25 19.27
C ILE A 28 9.09 -17.55 19.52
N MET A 29 8.29 -17.74 18.47
CA MET A 29 6.87 -18.03 18.60
C MET A 29 6.59 -19.39 19.27
N VAL A 30 7.40 -20.41 18.98
CA VAL A 30 7.33 -21.73 19.63
C VAL A 30 7.73 -21.63 21.11
N ASP A 31 8.81 -20.92 21.41
CA ASP A 31 9.28 -20.73 22.80
C ASP A 31 8.27 -19.95 23.65
N LYS A 32 7.42 -19.12 23.03
CA LYS A 32 6.31 -18.43 23.71
C LYS A 32 5.00 -19.21 23.72
N GLY A 33 4.95 -20.40 23.12
CA GLY A 33 3.73 -21.22 23.04
C GLY A 33 2.66 -20.64 22.12
N LEU A 34 3.02 -19.71 21.21
CA LEU A 34 2.09 -19.20 20.18
C LEU A 34 1.97 -20.16 18.98
N LEU A 35 2.98 -21.02 18.80
CA LEU A 35 3.04 -22.07 17.79
C LEU A 35 3.55 -23.36 18.42
N ASP A 36 3.22 -24.49 17.80
CA ASP A 36 3.74 -25.80 18.18
C ASP A 36 5.08 -26.11 17.49
N LYS A 37 5.78 -27.15 17.97
CA LYS A 37 7.08 -27.57 17.42
C LYS A 37 7.02 -28.11 15.99
N GLU A 38 5.85 -28.53 15.54
CA GLU A 38 5.61 -29.05 14.19
C GLU A 38 5.23 -27.95 13.20
N SER A 39 5.09 -26.71 13.67
CA SER A 39 4.73 -25.55 12.87
C SER A 39 5.81 -25.24 11.84
N SER A 40 5.37 -24.89 10.64
CA SER A 40 6.23 -24.51 9.53
C SER A 40 6.41 -22.99 9.45
N LEU A 41 7.31 -22.53 8.57
CA LEU A 41 7.48 -21.10 8.28
C LEU A 41 6.18 -20.42 7.80
N ARG A 42 5.26 -21.16 7.17
CA ARG A 42 3.96 -20.63 6.73
C ARG A 42 3.07 -20.22 7.90
N ASN A 43 3.27 -20.81 9.08
CA ASN A 43 2.45 -20.55 10.26
C ASN A 43 2.87 -19.29 11.03
N VAL A 44 4.04 -18.72 10.72
CA VAL A 44 4.59 -17.50 11.36
C VAL A 44 3.77 -16.27 10.99
N GLY A 45 3.44 -16.13 9.70
CA GLY A 45 2.74 -14.98 9.14
C GLY A 45 3.24 -14.63 7.74
N THR A 46 2.71 -13.55 7.19
CA THR A 46 3.09 -13.02 5.88
C THR A 46 4.29 -12.08 6.02
N PRO A 47 5.44 -12.40 5.40
CA PRO A 47 6.57 -11.49 5.33
C PRO A 47 6.30 -10.41 4.29
N LEU A 48 6.35 -9.15 4.70
CA LEU A 48 6.20 -7.99 3.81
C LEU A 48 7.52 -7.22 3.79
N MET A 49 8.21 -7.24 2.65
CA MET A 49 9.44 -6.45 2.49
C MET A 49 9.13 -4.96 2.60
N THR A 50 9.99 -4.22 3.30
CA THR A 50 9.88 -2.75 3.45
C THR A 50 9.99 -2.04 2.11
N ILE A 51 10.79 -2.58 1.19
CA ILE A 51 10.83 -2.16 -0.21
C ILE A 51 10.12 -3.24 -1.03
N GLY A 52 8.93 -2.92 -1.51
CA GLY A 52 8.17 -3.76 -2.41
C GLY A 52 8.68 -3.64 -3.84
N TYR A 53 9.29 -4.70 -4.33
CA TYR A 53 9.72 -4.78 -5.72
C TYR A 53 9.66 -6.24 -6.19
N PRO A 54 9.33 -6.55 -7.46
CA PRO A 54 9.29 -7.91 -7.95
C PRO A 54 10.69 -8.56 -7.89
N LEU A 55 10.81 -9.68 -7.17
CA LEU A 55 12.04 -10.45 -7.07
C LEU A 55 11.87 -11.82 -7.71
N SER A 56 12.92 -12.32 -8.37
CA SER A 56 12.94 -13.66 -8.95
C SER A 56 13.20 -14.78 -7.94
N ARG A 57 13.65 -14.42 -6.73
CA ARG A 57 13.97 -15.36 -5.64
C ARG A 57 13.87 -14.69 -4.28
N ALA A 58 13.83 -15.50 -3.23
CA ALA A 58 13.86 -15.02 -1.86
C ALA A 58 15.11 -14.14 -1.59
N PRO A 59 14.96 -12.98 -0.93
CA PRO A 59 16.06 -12.05 -0.71
C PRO A 59 16.91 -12.40 0.51
N PHE A 60 18.11 -11.80 0.54
CA PHE A 60 18.85 -11.57 1.76
C PHE A 60 18.49 -10.19 2.32
N LEU A 61 17.92 -10.18 3.51
CA LEU A 61 17.35 -9.02 4.18
C LEU A 61 18.42 -8.27 4.97
N PRO A 62 18.61 -6.96 4.75
CA PRO A 62 19.35 -6.11 5.67
C PRO A 62 18.56 -5.83 6.97
N SER A 63 19.17 -5.13 7.92
CA SER A 63 18.47 -4.72 9.14
C SER A 63 17.26 -3.83 8.83
N LYS A 64 16.17 -4.01 9.58
CA LYS A 64 14.93 -3.23 9.49
C LYS A 64 14.35 -3.17 8.07
N SER A 65 14.35 -4.29 7.36
CA SER A 65 13.79 -4.39 6.00
C SER A 65 12.57 -5.30 5.88
N LEU A 66 12.06 -5.86 6.98
CA LEU A 66 10.93 -6.79 6.98
C LEU A 66 9.81 -6.35 7.94
N LEU A 67 8.58 -6.37 7.48
CA LEU A 67 7.38 -6.32 8.33
C LEU A 67 6.79 -7.73 8.42
N ILE A 68 6.25 -8.08 9.58
CA ILE A 68 5.54 -9.34 9.79
C ILE A 68 4.06 -9.04 10.02
N LEU A 69 3.19 -9.61 9.19
CA LEU A 69 1.74 -9.63 9.39
C LEU A 69 1.33 -11.02 9.89
N SER A 70 0.74 -11.10 11.08
CA SER A 70 0.32 -12.39 11.67
C SER A 70 -0.87 -12.19 12.59
N ASP A 71 -1.87 -13.06 12.51
CA ASP A 71 -3.03 -13.08 13.41
C ASP A 71 -2.71 -13.68 14.78
N LYS A 72 -1.60 -14.41 14.92
CA LYS A 72 -1.20 -15.14 16.14
C LYS A 72 -0.36 -14.34 17.11
N LEU A 73 0.30 -13.28 16.65
CA LEU A 73 1.25 -12.53 17.47
C LEU A 73 0.54 -11.67 18.53
N ASP A 74 1.25 -11.47 19.64
CA ASP A 74 0.89 -10.54 20.71
C ASP A 74 1.96 -9.45 20.87
N LYS A 75 1.64 -8.41 21.64
CA LYS A 75 2.51 -7.23 21.82
C LYS A 75 3.83 -7.55 22.54
N LYS A 76 3.84 -8.50 23.48
CA LYS A 76 5.04 -8.91 24.23
C LYS A 76 6.00 -9.64 23.30
N THR A 77 5.49 -10.63 22.57
CA THR A 77 6.28 -11.42 21.61
C THR A 77 6.75 -10.55 20.44
N ALA A 78 5.93 -9.63 19.94
CA ALA A 78 6.32 -8.68 18.90
C ALA A 78 7.51 -7.79 19.31
N LYS A 79 7.54 -7.29 20.55
CA LYS A 79 8.67 -6.52 21.06
C LYS A 79 9.96 -7.36 21.15
N GLN A 80 9.84 -8.63 21.55
CA GLN A 80 10.98 -9.54 21.57
C GLN A 80 11.53 -9.76 20.16
N ILE A 81 10.66 -10.03 19.18
CA ILE A 81 11.06 -10.20 17.77
C ILE A 81 11.85 -8.98 17.27
N ILE A 82 11.39 -7.76 17.56
CA ILE A 82 12.09 -6.52 17.18
C ILE A 82 13.48 -6.42 17.83
N GLY A 83 13.63 -6.93 19.06
CA GLY A 83 14.91 -6.91 19.79
C GLY A 83 15.90 -7.98 19.33
N GLU A 84 15.41 -9.16 18.96
CA GLU A 84 16.23 -10.35 18.69
C GLU A 84 16.45 -10.63 17.20
N VAL A 85 15.55 -10.18 16.32
CA VAL A 85 15.61 -10.42 14.86
C VAL A 85 15.85 -9.10 14.13
N PRO A 86 17.11 -8.71 13.84
CA PRO A 86 17.44 -7.35 13.42
C PRO A 86 16.88 -6.94 12.06
N GLU A 87 16.49 -7.90 11.22
CA GLU A 87 15.82 -7.68 9.94
C GLU A 87 14.39 -7.16 10.11
N VAL A 88 13.73 -7.45 11.23
CA VAL A 88 12.34 -7.05 11.46
C VAL A 88 12.27 -5.58 11.86
N LYS A 89 11.55 -4.80 11.06
CA LYS A 89 11.27 -3.38 11.24
C LYS A 89 9.98 -3.13 12.03
N GLY A 90 9.00 -4.01 11.86
CA GLY A 90 7.67 -3.85 12.45
C GLY A 90 6.87 -5.14 12.45
N VAL A 91 5.92 -5.23 13.37
CA VAL A 91 5.02 -6.38 13.54
C VAL A 91 3.59 -5.88 13.62
N ILE A 92 2.72 -6.49 12.82
CA ILE A 92 1.32 -6.13 12.63
C ILE A 92 0.46 -7.36 12.92
N LYS A 93 -0.62 -7.16 13.69
CA LYS A 93 -1.63 -8.18 13.93
C LYS A 93 -2.84 -7.96 13.06
N GLY A 94 -3.17 -8.94 12.24
CA GLY A 94 -4.27 -8.87 11.30
C GLY A 94 -4.45 -10.16 10.53
N ASP A 95 -5.65 -10.33 9.97
CA ASP A 95 -6.00 -11.44 9.08
C ASP A 95 -5.75 -11.01 7.62
N PRO A 96 -4.75 -11.59 6.93
CA PRO A 96 -4.44 -11.26 5.53
C PRO A 96 -5.61 -11.47 4.55
N GLY A 97 -6.62 -12.25 4.93
CA GLY A 97 -7.85 -12.43 4.14
C GLY A 97 -8.81 -11.24 4.21
N LYS A 98 -8.59 -10.27 5.10
CA LYS A 98 -9.42 -9.07 5.24
C LYS A 98 -8.79 -7.86 4.56
N THR A 99 -9.59 -7.15 3.77
CA THR A 99 -9.20 -5.90 3.13
C THR A 99 -9.21 -4.76 4.14
N VAL A 100 -8.04 -4.17 4.38
CA VAL A 100 -7.87 -2.99 5.24
C VAL A 100 -8.27 -1.72 4.50
N GLY A 101 -9.09 -0.88 5.14
CA GLY A 101 -9.59 0.37 4.58
C GLY A 101 -11.06 0.61 4.88
N MET A 102 -11.63 1.62 4.24
CA MET A 102 -13.06 1.95 4.30
C MET A 102 -13.70 1.64 2.95
N LEU A 103 -14.73 0.80 2.95
CA LEU A 103 -15.41 0.36 1.73
C LEU A 103 -16.30 1.46 1.13
N ASP A 104 -17.12 2.07 1.99
CA ASP A 104 -18.05 3.15 1.67
C ASP A 104 -18.44 3.89 2.98
N SER A 105 -19.35 4.86 2.88
CA SER A 105 -19.88 5.64 4.02
C SER A 105 -20.64 4.82 5.07
N ASP A 106 -21.14 3.65 4.70
CA ASP A 106 -22.08 2.87 5.49
C ASP A 106 -21.37 1.77 6.30
N HIS A 107 -20.10 1.50 5.98
CA HIS A 107 -19.28 0.48 6.64
C HIS A 107 -18.21 1.08 7.55
N LYS A 108 -17.97 0.42 8.69
CA LYS A 108 -16.82 0.73 9.54
C LYS A 108 -15.52 0.29 8.88
N PRO A 109 -14.44 1.08 9.03
CA PRO A 109 -13.16 0.72 8.45
C PRO A 109 -12.58 -0.53 9.13
N ILE A 110 -11.99 -1.41 8.32
CA ILE A 110 -11.19 -2.53 8.81
C ILE A 110 -9.75 -2.04 8.92
N VAL A 111 -9.14 -2.26 10.09
CA VAL A 111 -7.75 -1.89 10.37
C VAL A 111 -7.06 -3.02 11.09
N TYR A 112 -5.76 -3.15 10.86
CA TYR A 112 -4.91 -4.05 11.64
C TYR A 112 -4.30 -3.32 12.83
N GLU A 113 -3.83 -4.08 13.81
CA GLU A 113 -3.16 -3.55 14.98
C GLU A 113 -1.64 -3.55 14.78
N LYS A 114 -1.00 -2.38 14.93
CA LYS A 114 0.47 -2.32 14.99
C LYS A 114 0.95 -2.73 16.39
N LEU A 115 1.55 -3.92 16.50
CA LEU A 115 2.04 -4.46 17.78
C LEU A 115 3.37 -3.82 18.22
N ALA A 116 4.32 -3.69 17.30
CA ALA A 116 5.65 -3.14 17.59
C ALA A 116 6.33 -2.56 16.34
N GLY A 117 7.28 -1.63 16.56
CA GLY A 117 8.11 -1.07 15.50
C GLY A 117 7.38 -0.11 14.55
N CYS A 118 7.85 -0.09 13.29
CA CYS A 118 7.33 0.76 12.22
C CYS A 118 6.72 -0.11 11.12
N ASP A 119 5.48 0.15 10.73
CA ASP A 119 4.70 -0.61 9.74
C ASP A 119 4.65 0.06 8.35
N MET A 120 5.52 1.04 8.12
CA MET A 120 5.61 1.74 6.84
C MET A 120 6.39 0.89 5.82
N ARG A 121 5.86 0.79 4.60
CA ARG A 121 6.45 0.11 3.44
C ARG A 121 6.45 1.07 2.25
N CYS A 122 7.46 1.05 1.37
CA CYS A 122 7.38 1.71 0.05
C CYS A 122 7.37 0.63 -1.05
N ASP A 123 6.40 0.72 -1.95
CA ASP A 123 6.36 0.00 -3.21
C ASP A 123 7.07 0.79 -4.30
N ILE A 124 7.99 0.16 -5.02
CA ILE A 124 8.61 0.72 -6.22
C ILE A 124 7.86 0.19 -7.43
N ILE A 125 6.98 1.02 -7.98
CA ILE A 125 6.12 0.64 -9.10
C ILE A 125 6.73 1.17 -10.40
N LYS A 126 7.13 0.26 -11.29
CA LYS A 126 7.63 0.63 -12.61
C LYS A 126 6.49 1.13 -13.50
N SER A 127 6.74 2.20 -14.25
CA SER A 127 5.81 2.71 -15.26
C SER A 127 6.54 3.10 -16.55
N PRO A 128 5.83 3.30 -17.67
CA PRO A 128 6.40 3.85 -18.91
C PRO A 128 7.03 5.24 -18.78
N ARG A 129 6.80 5.96 -17.67
CA ARG A 129 7.31 7.32 -17.42
C ARG A 129 8.31 7.39 -16.27
N GLY A 130 8.81 6.24 -15.79
CA GLY A 130 9.71 6.15 -14.66
C GLY A 130 9.14 5.32 -13.51
N ALA A 131 9.89 5.17 -12.43
CA ALA A 131 9.42 4.47 -11.24
C ALA A 131 8.73 5.43 -10.26
N LEU A 132 7.63 4.99 -9.66
CA LEU A 132 6.94 5.66 -8.56
C LEU A 132 7.36 5.01 -7.24
N CYS A 133 7.68 5.78 -6.20
CA CYS A 133 7.74 5.25 -4.83
C CYS A 133 6.42 5.55 -4.13
N ILE A 134 5.71 4.48 -3.74
CA ILE A 134 4.41 4.57 -3.10
C ILE A 134 4.55 4.02 -1.68
N TYR A 135 4.62 4.92 -0.71
CA TYR A 135 4.52 4.56 0.69
C TYR A 135 3.10 4.09 1.03
N LYS A 136 3.03 3.09 1.90
CA LYS A 136 1.81 2.55 2.49
C LYS A 136 2.06 2.23 3.96
N ARG A 137 1.14 2.65 4.82
CA ARG A 137 1.08 2.19 6.22
C ARG A 137 0.32 0.88 6.24
N GLN A 138 1.02 -0.25 6.35
CA GLN A 138 0.41 -1.56 6.10
C GLN A 138 -0.67 -1.96 7.11
N SER A 139 -0.73 -1.35 8.30
CA SER A 139 -1.84 -1.57 9.23
C SER A 139 -3.13 -0.81 8.86
N ARG A 140 -3.05 0.16 7.95
CA ARG A 140 -4.13 1.09 7.60
C ARG A 140 -4.50 1.10 6.12
N MET A 141 -3.81 0.31 5.29
CA MET A 141 -4.02 0.26 3.86
C MET A 141 -4.08 -1.16 3.34
N HIS A 142 -4.86 -1.35 2.27
CA HIS A 142 -4.94 -2.62 1.58
C HIS A 142 -3.59 -3.03 0.96
N ILE A 143 -3.27 -4.31 1.13
CA ILE A 143 -2.05 -4.92 0.61
C ILE A 143 -2.35 -5.43 -0.79
N GLU A 144 -2.06 -4.60 -1.80
CA GLU A 144 -2.15 -4.98 -3.20
C GLU A 144 -0.89 -5.70 -3.67
N SER A 145 -1.05 -6.62 -4.64
CA SER A 145 0.08 -7.19 -5.33
C SER A 145 0.69 -6.18 -6.31
N LEU A 146 2.03 -6.15 -6.41
CA LEU A 146 2.74 -5.28 -7.35
C LEU A 146 2.33 -5.51 -8.82
N GLY A 147 1.98 -6.76 -9.16
CA GLY A 147 1.50 -7.10 -10.49
C GLY A 147 0.16 -6.45 -10.82
N SER A 148 -0.76 -6.38 -9.84
CA SER A 148 -2.03 -5.65 -9.99
C SER A 148 -1.76 -4.17 -10.27
N SER A 149 -0.95 -3.51 -9.44
CA SER A 149 -0.66 -2.08 -9.60
C SER A 149 -0.01 -1.75 -10.96
N TYR A 150 0.88 -2.62 -11.47
CA TYR A 150 1.47 -2.44 -12.80
C TYR A 150 0.42 -2.50 -13.92
N SER A 151 -0.50 -3.46 -13.87
CA SER A 151 -1.59 -3.58 -14.85
C SER A 151 -2.50 -2.36 -14.86
N LYS A 152 -2.84 -1.83 -13.68
CA LYS A 152 -3.65 -0.60 -13.54
C LYS A 152 -2.94 0.60 -14.20
N ILE A 153 -1.63 0.76 -13.96
CA ILE A 153 -0.81 1.80 -14.59
C ILE A 153 -0.79 1.67 -16.11
N MET A 154 -0.60 0.46 -16.64
CA MET A 154 -0.57 0.26 -18.10
C MET A 154 -1.92 0.56 -18.77
N ASN A 155 -3.02 0.19 -18.12
CA ASN A 155 -4.37 0.53 -18.59
C ASN A 155 -4.57 2.04 -18.61
N LEU A 156 -4.21 2.74 -17.53
CA LEU A 156 -4.28 4.20 -17.47
C LEU A 156 -3.40 4.85 -18.54
N TYR A 157 -2.16 4.37 -18.73
CA TYR A 157 -1.22 4.91 -19.72
C TYR A 157 -1.79 4.90 -21.15
N ASN A 158 -2.46 3.80 -21.52
CA ASN A 158 -3.07 3.66 -22.85
C ASN A 158 -4.22 4.63 -23.10
N ILE A 159 -4.83 5.16 -22.04
CA ILE A 159 -5.90 6.16 -22.13
C ILE A 159 -5.27 7.55 -22.13
N LEU A 160 -4.35 7.82 -21.20
CA LEU A 160 -3.71 9.13 -21.08
C LEU A 160 -2.96 9.54 -22.37
N ARG A 161 -2.37 8.60 -23.10
CA ARG A 161 -1.69 8.88 -24.38
C ARG A 161 -2.60 9.40 -25.50
N LYS A 162 -3.93 9.35 -25.33
CA LYS A 162 -4.90 9.88 -26.29
C LYS A 162 -5.07 11.39 -26.17
N PHE A 163 -4.79 11.97 -25.00
CA PHE A 163 -4.81 13.41 -24.80
C PHE A 163 -3.62 14.05 -25.51
N LYS A 164 -3.90 15.02 -26.39
CA LYS A 164 -2.89 15.70 -27.23
C LYS A 164 -2.49 17.09 -26.72
N GLY A 165 -3.10 17.56 -25.63
CA GLY A 165 -2.85 18.87 -25.02
C GLY A 165 -3.11 18.81 -23.51
N PRO A 166 -3.18 19.98 -22.83
CA PRO A 166 -3.60 20.10 -21.43
C PRO A 166 -4.77 19.20 -21.08
N PHE A 167 -4.65 18.42 -20.02
CA PHE A 167 -5.74 17.59 -19.51
C PHE A 167 -5.74 17.57 -17.99
N LYS A 168 -6.95 17.46 -17.42
CA LYS A 168 -7.17 17.39 -15.98
C LYS A 168 -7.77 16.04 -15.59
N VAL A 169 -7.31 15.48 -14.47
CA VAL A 169 -7.74 14.16 -13.99
C VAL A 169 -8.33 14.25 -12.59
N ILE A 170 -9.34 13.44 -12.31
CA ILE A 170 -9.83 13.15 -10.96
C ILE A 170 -9.47 11.70 -10.66
N ASP A 171 -8.66 11.48 -9.61
CA ASP A 171 -8.46 10.17 -8.99
C ASP A 171 -9.43 10.07 -7.80
N ALA A 172 -10.62 9.52 -8.04
CA ALA A 172 -11.78 9.73 -7.17
C ALA A 172 -11.86 8.78 -5.97
N THR A 173 -11.11 7.67 -6.02
CA THR A 173 -10.91 6.70 -4.93
C THR A 173 -9.41 6.38 -4.84
N CYS A 174 -8.61 7.40 -4.55
CA CYS A 174 -7.20 7.45 -4.89
C CYS A 174 -6.32 6.50 -4.08
N GLY A 175 -6.78 6.03 -2.91
CA GLY A 175 -6.01 5.18 -2.03
C GLY A 175 -4.65 5.83 -1.69
N PRO A 176 -3.52 5.17 -1.99
CA PRO A 176 -2.19 5.77 -1.80
C PRO A 176 -1.80 6.81 -2.86
N GLY A 177 -2.69 7.13 -3.81
CA GLY A 177 -2.49 8.14 -4.84
C GLY A 177 -1.78 7.65 -6.10
N THR A 178 -1.61 6.34 -6.27
CA THR A 178 -0.77 5.77 -7.35
C THR A 178 -1.18 6.23 -8.75
N LEU A 179 -2.48 6.22 -9.06
CA LEU A 179 -2.99 6.48 -10.40
C LEU A 179 -3.03 7.99 -10.71
N GLY A 180 -3.43 8.81 -9.74
CA GLY A 180 -3.34 10.26 -9.83
C GLY A 180 -1.90 10.75 -9.95
N LEU A 181 -0.96 10.19 -9.18
CA LEU A 181 0.48 10.48 -9.31
C LEU A 181 0.99 10.13 -10.69
N PHE A 182 0.65 8.94 -11.19
CA PHE A 182 1.03 8.54 -12.54
C PHE A 182 0.44 9.48 -13.60
N SER A 183 -0.75 10.03 -13.38
CA SER A 183 -1.36 11.02 -14.25
C SER A 183 -0.56 12.33 -14.28
N LEU A 184 -0.11 12.83 -13.11
CA LEU A 184 0.80 13.99 -13.02
C LEU A 184 2.11 13.72 -13.77
N PHE A 185 2.74 12.56 -13.57
CA PHE A 185 3.96 12.18 -14.30
C PHE A 185 3.77 12.04 -15.82
N THR A 186 2.54 11.75 -16.25
CA THR A 186 2.20 11.64 -17.68
C THR A 186 1.89 13.01 -18.31
N GLY A 187 1.86 14.07 -17.50
CA GLY A 187 1.68 15.45 -17.97
C GLY A 187 0.29 16.02 -17.73
N ALA A 188 -0.48 15.48 -16.78
CA ALA A 188 -1.72 16.13 -16.36
C ALA A 188 -1.41 17.51 -15.78
N ASP A 189 -2.18 18.52 -16.19
CA ASP A 189 -2.03 19.90 -15.72
C ASP A 189 -2.53 20.04 -14.28
N LYS A 190 -3.61 19.33 -13.97
CA LYS A 190 -4.21 19.29 -12.64
C LYS A 190 -4.76 17.91 -12.32
N VAL A 191 -4.52 17.45 -11.09
CA VAL A 191 -5.11 16.22 -10.57
C VAL A 191 -5.85 16.46 -9.26
N ILE A 192 -7.11 16.09 -9.18
CA ILE A 192 -7.83 15.98 -7.90
C ILE A 192 -7.61 14.59 -7.34
N PHE A 193 -7.14 14.50 -6.10
CA PHE A 193 -7.08 13.27 -5.34
C PHE A 193 -8.22 13.24 -4.33
N ASN A 194 -9.09 12.24 -4.40
CA ASN A 194 -10.15 12.04 -3.42
C ASN A 194 -10.18 10.60 -2.93
N ASP A 195 -10.45 10.42 -1.65
CA ASP A 195 -10.74 9.13 -1.05
C ASP A 195 -11.56 9.37 0.21
N ILE A 196 -12.52 8.49 0.49
CA ILE A 196 -13.32 8.56 1.72
C ILE A 196 -12.47 8.20 2.95
N TRP A 197 -11.42 7.39 2.78
CA TRP A 197 -10.56 6.94 3.85
C TRP A 197 -9.46 7.96 4.17
N THR A 198 -9.55 8.60 5.34
CA THR A 198 -8.59 9.65 5.73
C THR A 198 -7.13 9.19 5.74
N GLU A 199 -6.84 7.91 6.04
CA GLU A 199 -5.45 7.41 5.99
C GLU A 199 -4.92 7.26 4.55
N SER A 200 -5.79 7.05 3.55
CA SER A 200 -5.44 7.12 2.13
C SER A 200 -4.99 8.53 1.77
N ILE A 201 -5.73 9.55 2.19
CA ILE A 201 -5.40 10.96 1.95
C ILE A 201 -4.07 11.38 2.58
N LYS A 202 -3.85 11.04 3.85
CA LYS A 202 -2.55 11.29 4.51
C LYS A 202 -1.39 10.62 3.77
N THR A 203 -1.61 9.41 3.26
CA THR A 203 -0.59 8.67 2.52
C THR A 203 -0.35 9.26 1.13
N THR A 204 -1.40 9.69 0.44
CA THR A 204 -1.31 10.37 -0.86
C THR A 204 -0.48 11.65 -0.75
N ILE A 205 -0.66 12.45 0.30
CA ILE A 205 0.15 13.65 0.54
C ILE A 205 1.64 13.31 0.70
N ILE A 206 1.97 12.28 1.48
CA ILE A 206 3.35 11.79 1.61
C ILE A 206 3.89 11.34 0.25
N ASN A 207 3.07 10.63 -0.53
CA ASN A 207 3.47 10.10 -1.83
C ASN A 207 3.66 11.21 -2.88
N LEU A 208 2.90 12.30 -2.82
CA LEU A 208 3.15 13.50 -3.63
C LEU A 208 4.53 14.08 -3.32
N GLU A 209 4.84 14.30 -2.04
CA GLU A 209 6.11 14.89 -1.61
C GLU A 209 7.32 14.05 -2.02
N VAL A 210 7.32 12.74 -1.73
CA VAL A 210 8.47 11.87 -2.04
C VAL A 210 8.68 11.65 -3.54
N ASN A 211 7.64 11.88 -4.36
CA ASN A 211 7.74 11.85 -5.82
C ASN A 211 7.97 13.24 -6.43
N GLY A 212 8.24 14.26 -5.61
CA GLY A 212 8.72 15.57 -6.05
C GLY A 212 7.64 16.63 -6.27
N PHE A 213 6.38 16.34 -5.91
CA PHE A 213 5.29 17.31 -5.95
C PHE A 213 5.15 18.00 -4.59
N LYS A 214 5.17 19.33 -4.59
CA LYS A 214 5.03 20.13 -3.37
C LYS A 214 3.59 20.57 -3.21
N LEU A 215 3.13 20.73 -1.97
CA LEU A 215 1.78 21.25 -1.69
C LEU A 215 1.53 22.66 -2.25
N ALA A 216 2.59 23.43 -2.50
CA ALA A 216 2.49 24.73 -3.15
C ALA A 216 2.33 24.64 -4.68
N ASP A 217 2.46 23.45 -5.27
CA ASP A 217 2.23 23.27 -6.70
C ASP A 217 0.72 23.35 -6.95
N GLU A 218 0.26 24.30 -7.77
CA GLU A 218 -1.15 24.41 -8.20
C GLU A 218 -1.60 23.26 -9.14
N LYS A 219 -0.83 22.16 -9.16
CA LYS A 219 -1.04 20.98 -9.99
C LYS A 219 -1.98 19.96 -9.37
N PHE A 220 -2.33 20.08 -8.09
CA PHE A 220 -3.25 19.14 -7.48
C PHE A 220 -4.06 19.73 -6.34
N GLU A 221 -5.18 19.08 -6.07
CA GLU A 221 -6.00 19.31 -4.88
C GLU A 221 -6.31 17.97 -4.23
N VAL A 222 -6.57 17.99 -2.93
CA VAL A 222 -6.83 16.79 -2.15
C VAL A 222 -8.11 16.96 -1.34
N TYR A 223 -9.04 16.02 -1.50
CA TYR A 223 -10.33 15.96 -0.81
C TYR A 223 -10.41 14.66 -0.01
N ASN A 224 -11.13 14.69 1.11
CA ASN A 224 -11.43 13.49 1.90
C ASN A 224 -12.95 13.31 1.98
N GLU A 225 -13.56 13.03 0.84
CA GLU A 225 -15.01 12.98 0.71
C GLU A 225 -15.47 11.64 0.13
N ASP A 226 -16.75 11.34 0.34
CA ASP A 226 -17.41 10.37 -0.52
C ASP A 226 -17.45 10.91 -1.96
N ILE A 227 -17.12 10.07 -2.94
CA ILE A 227 -17.16 10.46 -4.35
C ILE A 227 -18.52 11.04 -4.75
N ARG A 228 -19.61 10.59 -4.11
CA ARG A 228 -20.99 11.06 -4.35
C ARG A 228 -21.19 12.53 -4.04
N ASP A 229 -20.37 13.09 -3.13
CA ASP A 229 -20.49 14.46 -2.65
C ASP A 229 -19.54 15.43 -3.37
N LEU A 230 -18.52 14.91 -4.07
CA LEU A 230 -17.58 15.72 -4.87
C LEU A 230 -18.22 16.71 -5.86
N PRO A 231 -19.35 16.43 -6.55
CA PRO A 231 -19.95 17.42 -7.45
C PRO A 231 -20.45 18.69 -6.78
N SER A 232 -20.54 18.72 -5.44
CA SER A 232 -20.87 19.94 -4.70
C SER A 232 -19.66 20.82 -4.40
N LEU A 233 -18.44 20.31 -4.63
CA LEU A 233 -17.16 20.96 -4.33
C LEU A 233 -16.39 21.32 -5.60
N ILE A 234 -16.68 20.64 -6.71
CA ILE A 234 -15.96 20.79 -7.98
C ILE A 234 -16.89 21.46 -9.00
N ASP A 235 -16.63 22.72 -9.29
CA ASP A 235 -17.44 23.55 -10.19
C ASP A 235 -17.05 23.44 -11.68
N GLU A 236 -15.98 22.71 -12.00
CA GLU A 236 -15.50 22.53 -13.37
C GLU A 236 -15.49 21.07 -13.82
N LYS A 237 -15.58 20.85 -15.12
CA LYS A 237 -15.57 19.50 -15.71
C LYS A 237 -14.16 19.09 -16.13
N TYR A 238 -13.70 17.97 -15.58
CA TYR A 238 -12.40 17.37 -15.85
C TYR A 238 -12.43 16.49 -17.11
N ASP A 239 -11.27 16.14 -17.65
CA ASP A 239 -11.19 15.32 -18.85
C ASP A 239 -11.39 13.83 -18.53
N LEU A 240 -10.85 13.39 -17.39
CA LEU A 240 -10.91 12.00 -16.95
C LEU A 240 -11.23 11.88 -15.47
N CYS A 241 -12.14 10.96 -15.11
CA CYS A 241 -12.36 10.51 -13.74
C CYS A 241 -11.98 9.02 -13.62
N ILE A 242 -11.10 8.70 -12.68
CA ILE A 242 -10.64 7.35 -12.35
C ILE A 242 -11.38 6.89 -11.10
N ILE A 243 -11.96 5.70 -11.17
CA ILE A 243 -12.63 5.03 -10.06
C ILE A 243 -11.94 3.68 -9.90
N ASP A 244 -11.29 3.45 -8.76
CA ASP A 244 -10.57 2.23 -8.36
C ASP A 244 -10.98 1.83 -6.94
N PRO A 245 -12.23 1.36 -6.76
CA PRO A 245 -12.76 1.06 -5.43
C PRO A 245 -12.30 -0.33 -4.98
N PHE A 246 -12.58 -0.66 -3.73
CA PHE A 246 -12.36 -2.01 -3.25
C PHE A 246 -13.19 -3.05 -4.03
N PRO A 247 -12.71 -4.30 -4.12
CA PRO A 247 -13.50 -5.39 -4.70
C PRO A 247 -14.86 -5.52 -4.00
N ASN A 248 -15.89 -5.83 -4.78
CA ASN A 248 -17.29 -6.02 -4.34
C ASN A 248 -18.06 -4.76 -3.90
N VAL A 249 -17.49 -3.57 -4.05
CA VAL A 249 -18.24 -2.31 -3.88
C VAL A 249 -19.16 -2.09 -5.09
N ASP A 250 -20.43 -1.73 -4.88
CA ASP A 250 -21.32 -1.32 -5.97
C ASP A 250 -20.86 0.02 -6.54
N THR A 251 -20.37 -0.02 -7.77
CA THR A 251 -19.81 1.13 -8.48
C THR A 251 -20.85 1.95 -9.24
N THR A 252 -22.09 1.47 -9.32
CA THR A 252 -23.16 2.14 -10.07
C THR A 252 -23.37 3.59 -9.62
N PRO A 253 -23.43 3.90 -8.30
CA PRO A 253 -23.55 5.28 -7.83
C PRO A 253 -22.32 6.12 -8.18
N PHE A 254 -21.12 5.54 -8.07
CA PHE A 254 -19.84 6.24 -8.32
C PHE A 254 -19.71 6.65 -9.79
N VAL A 255 -20.04 5.74 -10.71
CA VAL A 255 -20.04 6.01 -12.15
C VAL A 255 -21.09 7.06 -12.50
N LYS A 256 -22.31 6.96 -11.93
CA LYS A 256 -23.38 7.95 -12.16
C LYS A 256 -22.94 9.36 -11.74
N THR A 257 -22.32 9.49 -10.58
CA THR A 257 -21.80 10.77 -10.09
C THR A 257 -20.66 11.29 -10.96
N SER A 258 -19.72 10.41 -11.34
CA SER A 258 -18.55 10.79 -12.14
C SER A 258 -18.88 11.37 -13.51
N ARG A 259 -20.05 11.08 -14.09
CA ARG A 259 -20.53 11.70 -15.34
C ARG A 259 -20.76 13.21 -15.23
N LYS A 260 -21.01 13.71 -14.01
CA LYS A 260 -21.10 15.13 -13.73
C LYS A 260 -19.72 15.78 -13.69
N LEU A 261 -18.73 15.05 -13.18
CA LEU A 261 -17.38 15.52 -12.89
C LEU A 261 -16.43 15.49 -14.09
N ALA A 262 -16.55 14.50 -15.00
CA ALA A 262 -15.61 14.33 -16.10
C ALA A 262 -16.24 13.92 -17.43
N LYS A 263 -15.48 14.10 -18.53
CA LYS A 263 -15.87 13.70 -19.89
C LYS A 263 -15.71 12.20 -20.10
N GLU A 264 -14.57 11.65 -19.70
CA GLU A 264 -14.30 10.21 -19.71
C GLU A 264 -14.27 9.66 -18.28
N ILE A 265 -14.68 8.41 -18.13
CA ILE A 265 -14.67 7.69 -16.85
C ILE A 265 -13.97 6.36 -17.07
N ILE A 266 -13.04 6.04 -16.20
CA ILE A 266 -12.39 4.73 -16.14
C ILE A 266 -12.76 4.09 -14.82
N LEU A 267 -13.31 2.90 -14.91
CA LEU A 267 -13.43 2.00 -13.78
C LEU A 267 -12.29 0.98 -13.84
N ILE A 268 -11.48 0.94 -12.80
CA ILE A 268 -10.39 -0.02 -12.61
C ILE A 268 -10.81 -0.93 -11.47
N CYS A 269 -10.93 -2.24 -11.72
CA CYS A 269 -11.26 -3.26 -10.72
C CYS A 269 -10.17 -4.33 -10.69
#